data_AF-A0A955UYN7-F1
#
_entry.id   AF-A0A955UYN7-F1
#
_cell.length_a   1.000
_cell.length_b   1.000
_cell.length_c   1.000
_cell.angle_alpha   90.00
_cell.angle_beta   90.00
_cell.angle_gamma   90.00
#
_symmetry.space_group_name_H-M   'P 1'
#
loop_
_entity.id
_entity.type
_entity.pdbx_description
1 polymer ?
#
loop_
_entity_poly.entity_id
_entity_poly.type
_entity_poly.pdbx_seq_one_letter_code
_entity_poly.pdbx_strand_id
1 'polypeptide(L)'
;AYEVARAELDALLYAGRPTATTMDAFFVRLSLIVRTYLEDRFGLRSPELTTEEFLQVMGRSPDLARSHQLLLREFLVLADLVKFAGHLPADEDVTRSIQAAERFLEETRHQAQGGEEAAHA
;
A
#
# COMPACT_ATOMS: atom_id res chain seq x y z
N ALA A 1 -2.84 -10.73 -8.15
CA ALA A 1 -2.52 -9.43 -7.55
C ALA A 1 -3.75 -8.77 -6.92
N TYR A 2 -4.61 -8.06 -7.67
CA TYR A 2 -5.69 -7.23 -7.08
C TYR A 2 -6.69 -8.01 -6.22
N GLU A 3 -7.27 -9.10 -6.74
CA GLU A 3 -8.31 -9.86 -6.02
C GLU A 3 -7.80 -10.40 -4.67
N VAL A 4 -6.55 -10.88 -4.65
CA VAL A 4 -5.89 -11.36 -3.42
C VAL A 4 -5.69 -10.21 -2.45
N ALA A 5 -5.13 -9.08 -2.90
CA ALA A 5 -4.90 -7.92 -2.05
C ALA A 5 -6.21 -7.33 -1.49
N ARG A 6 -7.28 -7.31 -2.32
CA ARG A 6 -8.61 -6.84 -1.93
C ARG A 6 -9.23 -7.75 -0.87
N ALA A 7 -9.16 -9.07 -1.06
CA ALA A 7 -9.69 -10.05 -0.12
C ALA A 7 -8.96 -10.00 1.24
N GLU A 8 -7.63 -9.85 1.22
CA GLU A 8 -6.83 -9.69 2.43
C GLU A 8 -7.13 -8.38 3.17
N LEU A 9 -7.36 -7.29 2.42
CA LEU A 9 -7.78 -6.02 3.00
C LEU A 9 -9.17 -6.12 3.63
N ASP A 10 -10.13 -6.76 2.96
CA ASP A 10 -11.45 -7.00 3.52
C ASP A 10 -11.40 -7.85 4.80
N ALA A 11 -10.56 -8.90 4.82
CA ALA A 11 -10.38 -9.72 6.00
C ALA A 11 -9.78 -8.92 7.18
N LEU A 12 -8.81 -8.04 6.89
CA LEU A 12 -8.23 -7.14 7.88
C LEU A 12 -9.28 -6.16 8.45
N LEU A 13 -10.13 -5.59 7.60
CA LEU A 13 -11.18 -4.66 8.03
C LEU A 13 -12.33 -5.36 8.75
N TYR A 14 -12.65 -6.59 8.37
CA TYR A 14 -13.67 -7.42 9.04
C TYR A 14 -13.26 -7.78 10.48
N ALA A 15 -11.97 -7.92 10.75
CA ALA A 15 -11.45 -8.12 12.11
C ALA A 15 -11.68 -6.90 13.03
N GLY A 16 -12.06 -5.74 12.47
CA GLY A 16 -12.41 -4.53 13.19
C GLY A 16 -11.27 -3.51 13.23
N ARG A 17 -11.57 -2.34 13.82
CA ARG A 17 -10.57 -1.27 13.99
C ARG A 17 -9.46 -1.70 14.96
N PRO A 18 -8.20 -1.29 14.71
CA PRO A 18 -7.13 -1.56 15.65
C PRO A 18 -7.34 -0.81 16.95
N THR A 19 -6.85 -1.41 18.04
CA THR A 19 -6.74 -0.78 19.35
C THR A 19 -5.26 -0.48 19.63
N ALA A 20 -4.96 0.24 20.72
CA ALA A 20 -3.56 0.56 21.08
C ALA A 20 -2.66 -0.68 21.17
N THR A 21 -3.19 -1.86 21.53
CA THR A 21 -2.43 -3.11 21.64
C THR A 21 -2.30 -3.87 20.33
N THR A 22 -3.18 -3.62 19.35
CA THR A 22 -3.17 -4.30 18.04
C THR A 22 -2.74 -3.40 16.89
N MET A 23 -2.40 -2.13 17.19
CA MET A 23 -2.04 -1.11 16.21
C MET A 23 -0.84 -1.52 15.37
N ASP A 24 0.22 -2.02 15.99
CA ASP A 24 1.41 -2.51 15.30
C ASP A 24 1.07 -3.64 14.31
N ALA A 25 0.43 -4.71 14.80
CA ALA A 25 0.01 -5.84 13.98
C ALA A 25 -0.88 -5.41 12.79
N PHE A 26 -1.75 -4.42 13.01
CA PHE A 26 -2.60 -3.85 11.96
C PHE A 26 -1.78 -3.16 10.86
N PHE A 27 -0.85 -2.26 11.22
CA PHE A 27 0.00 -1.58 10.24
C PHE A 27 1.00 -2.54 9.56
N VAL A 28 1.48 -3.56 10.26
CA VAL A 28 2.27 -4.65 9.66
C VAL A 28 1.44 -5.38 8.60
N ARG A 29 0.21 -5.79 8.91
CA ARG A 29 -0.64 -6.51 7.95
C ARG A 29 -1.05 -5.62 6.77
N LEU A 30 -1.46 -4.38 7.03
CA LEU A 30 -1.86 -3.43 6.00
C LEU A 30 -0.69 -3.13 5.04
N SER A 31 0.51 -2.90 5.59
CA SER A 31 1.69 -2.65 4.77
C SER A 31 2.11 -3.86 3.96
N LEU A 32 2.00 -5.07 4.53
CA LEU A 32 2.27 -6.31 3.80
C LEU A 32 1.34 -6.49 2.60
N ILE A 33 0.03 -6.24 2.76
CA ILE A 33 -0.96 -6.34 1.67
C ILE A 33 -0.57 -5.44 0.49
N VAL A 34 -0.26 -4.17 0.78
CA VAL A 34 0.12 -3.18 -0.24
C VAL A 34 1.44 -3.56 -0.91
N ARG A 35 2.42 -4.03 -0.13
CA ARG A 35 3.75 -4.44 -0.61
C ARG A 35 3.70 -5.67 -1.51
N THR A 36 2.98 -6.72 -1.10
CA THR A 36 2.76 -7.92 -1.91
C THR A 36 2.01 -7.59 -3.20
N TYR A 37 1.00 -6.72 -3.12
CA TYR A 37 0.33 -6.26 -4.33
C TYR A 37 1.27 -5.52 -5.29
N LEU A 38 2.12 -4.65 -4.79
CA LEU A 38 3.11 -3.92 -5.59
C LEU A 38 4.14 -4.87 -6.23
N GLU A 39 4.55 -5.89 -5.52
CA GLU A 39 5.43 -6.94 -6.03
C GLU A 39 4.78 -7.73 -7.17
N ASP A 40 3.59 -8.27 -6.93
CA ASP A 40 2.85 -9.06 -7.92
C ASP A 40 2.47 -8.24 -9.16
N ARG A 41 2.15 -6.95 -8.98
CA ARG A 41 1.61 -6.09 -10.04
C ARG A 41 2.68 -5.36 -10.84
N PHE A 42 3.71 -4.86 -10.17
CA PHE A 42 4.74 -4.00 -10.76
C PHE A 42 6.14 -4.64 -10.74
N GLY A 43 6.27 -5.88 -10.29
CA GLY A 43 7.56 -6.58 -10.19
C GLY A 43 8.51 -5.96 -9.15
N LEU A 44 7.97 -5.14 -8.25
CA LEU A 44 8.75 -4.46 -7.20
C LEU A 44 8.98 -5.45 -6.06
N ARG A 45 10.14 -6.14 -6.02
CA ARG A 45 10.51 -7.07 -4.94
C ARG A 45 10.52 -6.37 -3.58
N SER A 46 9.38 -6.35 -2.91
CA SER A 46 9.14 -5.54 -1.72
C SER A 46 9.58 -6.18 -0.39
N PRO A 47 9.48 -7.51 -0.19
CA PRO A 47 9.85 -8.15 1.07
C PRO A 47 11.34 -8.08 1.39
N GLU A 48 12.18 -8.01 0.36
CA GLU A 48 13.65 -7.97 0.47
C GLU A 48 14.20 -6.55 0.65
N LEU A 49 13.36 -5.52 0.46
CA LEU A 49 13.77 -4.11 0.49
C LEU A 49 13.35 -3.44 1.79
N THR A 50 14.26 -2.67 2.37
CA THR A 50 13.92 -1.70 3.41
C THR A 50 12.90 -0.70 2.87
N THR A 51 12.17 -0.02 3.75
CA THR A 51 11.21 1.01 3.34
C THR A 51 11.84 2.09 2.48
N GLU A 52 13.05 2.55 2.82
CA GLU A 52 13.76 3.56 2.03
C GLU A 52 14.09 3.07 0.61
N GLU A 53 14.63 1.85 0.48
CA GLU A 53 14.94 1.27 -0.82
C GLU A 53 13.67 1.05 -1.64
N PHE A 54 12.60 0.56 -1.01
CA PHE A 54 11.31 0.39 -1.66
C PHE A 54 10.78 1.71 -2.23
N LEU A 55 10.85 2.80 -1.46
CA LEU A 55 10.43 4.12 -1.91
C LEU A 55 11.30 4.66 -3.05
N GLN A 56 12.59 4.33 -3.08
CA GLN A 56 13.48 4.71 -4.18
C GLN A 56 13.13 3.97 -5.48
N VAL A 57 12.92 2.65 -5.41
CA VAL A 57 12.55 1.86 -6.60
C VAL A 57 11.17 2.27 -7.11
N MET A 58 10.20 2.42 -6.20
CA MET A 58 8.86 2.90 -6.53
C MET A 58 8.88 4.28 -7.18
N GLY A 59 9.70 5.21 -6.68
CA GLY A 59 9.85 6.55 -7.26
C GLY A 59 10.45 6.58 -8.67
N ARG A 60 11.09 5.49 -9.10
CA ARG A 60 11.65 5.31 -10.45
C ARG A 60 10.72 4.51 -11.38
N SER A 61 9.64 3.94 -10.86
CA SER A 61 8.71 3.16 -11.68
C SER A 61 7.90 4.08 -12.59
N PRO A 62 7.95 3.89 -13.93
CA PRO A 62 7.15 4.65 -14.88
C PRO A 62 5.67 4.28 -14.83
N ASP A 63 5.34 3.10 -14.28
CA ASP A 63 3.98 2.54 -14.24
C ASP A 63 3.17 3.05 -13.03
N LEU A 64 3.81 3.78 -12.11
CA LEU A 64 3.20 4.35 -10.92
C LEU A 64 3.09 5.87 -11.04
N ALA A 65 1.85 6.38 -10.97
CA ALA A 65 1.63 7.82 -10.96
C ALA A 65 2.28 8.47 -9.73
N ARG A 66 2.77 9.71 -9.89
CA ARG A 66 3.41 10.47 -8.79
C ARG A 66 2.51 10.60 -7.56
N SER A 67 1.20 10.72 -7.74
CA SER A 67 0.22 10.75 -6.66
C SER A 67 0.24 9.46 -5.84
N HIS A 68 0.31 8.29 -6.49
CA HIS A 68 0.41 7.00 -5.82
C HIS A 68 1.74 6.84 -5.08
N GLN A 69 2.84 7.32 -5.68
CA GLN A 69 4.15 7.29 -5.03
C GLN A 69 4.18 8.12 -3.73
N LEU A 70 3.56 9.31 -3.72
CA LEU A 70 3.45 10.14 -2.53
C LEU A 70 2.56 9.49 -1.46
N LEU A 71 1.41 8.98 -1.88
CA LEU A 71 0.47 8.28 -1.00
C LEU A 71 1.13 7.07 -0.31
N LEU A 72 1.85 6.23 -1.08
CA LEU A 72 2.57 5.07 -0.55
C LEU A 72 3.73 5.48 0.36
N ARG A 73 4.41 6.60 0.07
CA ARG A 73 5.45 7.15 0.94
C ARG A 73 4.90 7.53 2.31
N GLU A 74 3.84 8.34 2.35
CA GLU A 74 3.23 8.77 3.61
C GLU A 74 2.75 7.57 4.44
N PHE A 75 2.09 6.62 3.78
CA PHE A 75 1.62 5.39 4.39
C PHE A 75 2.75 4.53 4.99
N LEU A 76 3.82 4.27 4.23
CA LEU A 76 4.92 3.42 4.69
C LEU A 76 5.75 4.06 5.79
N VAL A 77 5.93 5.39 5.75
CA VAL A 77 6.59 6.13 6.84
C VAL A 77 5.78 6.04 8.12
N LEU A 78 4.46 6.21 8.04
CA LEU A 78 3.58 6.06 9.20
C LEU A 78 3.66 4.64 9.77
N ALA A 79 3.59 3.62 8.91
CA ALA A 79 3.68 2.22 9.32
C ALA A 79 4.99 1.94 10.08
N ASP A 80 6.12 2.47 9.63
CA ASP A 80 7.40 2.28 10.32
C ASP A 80 7.48 3.04 11.65
N LEU A 81 6.87 4.22 11.77
CA LEU A 81 6.75 4.91 13.05
C LEU A 81 5.94 4.09 14.07
N VAL A 82 4.85 3.45 13.63
CA VAL A 82 4.06 2.57 14.51
C VAL A 82 4.90 1.36 14.93
N LYS A 83 5.53 0.69 13.96
CA LYS A 83 6.27 -0.56 14.18
C LYS A 83 7.52 -0.42 15.03
N PHE A 84 8.28 0.63 14.79
CA PHE A 84 9.63 0.76 15.37
C PHE A 84 9.71 1.85 16.43
N ALA A 85 8.88 2.89 16.35
CA ALA A 85 8.88 3.99 17.32
C ALA A 85 7.74 3.88 18.35
N GLY A 86 6.88 2.85 18.27
CA GLY A 86 5.73 2.69 19.16
C GLY A 86 4.73 3.84 19.04
N HIS A 87 4.71 4.51 17.88
CA HIS A 87 3.79 5.62 17.63
C HIS A 87 2.34 5.12 17.63
N LEU A 88 1.47 5.82 18.34
CA LEU A 88 0.02 5.58 18.33
C LEU A 88 -0.64 6.64 17.44
N PRO A 89 -0.93 6.31 16.16
CA PRO A 89 -1.58 7.24 15.24
C PRO A 89 -3.00 7.56 15.71
N ALA A 90 -3.49 8.73 15.33
CA ALA A 90 -4.88 9.08 15.62
C ALA A 90 -5.83 8.22 14.78
N ASP A 91 -7.08 8.09 15.24
CA ASP A 91 -8.13 7.38 14.49
C ASP A 91 -8.32 7.92 13.06
N GLU A 92 -8.05 9.21 12.85
CA GLU A 92 -8.07 9.83 11.54
C GLU A 92 -6.93 9.32 10.65
N ASP A 93 -5.72 9.16 11.18
CA ASP A 93 -4.56 8.64 10.45
C ASP A 93 -4.75 7.16 10.08
N VAL A 94 -5.34 6.37 10.98
CA VAL A 94 -5.73 4.98 10.70
C VAL A 94 -6.74 4.94 9.55
N THR A 95 -7.77 5.79 9.62
CA THR A 95 -8.81 5.87 8.58
C THR A 95 -8.21 6.29 7.24
N ARG A 96 -7.34 7.31 7.24
CA ARG A 96 -6.62 7.78 6.04
C ARG A 96 -5.74 6.69 5.45
N SER A 97 -5.08 5.89 6.29
CA SER A 97 -4.22 4.77 5.85
C SER A 97 -5.02 3.67 5.16
N ILE A 98 -6.18 3.31 5.72
CA ILE A 98 -7.11 2.34 5.13
C ILE A 98 -7.60 2.86 3.77
N GLN A 99 -8.13 4.09 3.74
CA GLN A 99 -8.65 4.70 2.51
C GLN A 99 -7.56 4.83 1.44
N ALA A 100 -6.33 5.16 1.84
CA ALA A 100 -5.19 5.22 0.94
C ALA A 100 -4.91 3.84 0.31
N ALA A 101 -4.86 2.78 1.12
CA ALA A 101 -4.66 1.42 0.62
C ALA A 101 -5.79 0.97 -0.32
N GLU A 102 -7.05 1.18 0.06
CA GLU A 102 -8.23 0.86 -0.77
C GLU A 102 -8.18 1.59 -2.10
N ARG A 103 -8.00 2.91 -2.06
CA ARG A 103 -7.93 3.76 -3.25
C ARG A 103 -6.78 3.35 -4.16
N PHE A 104 -5.61 3.06 -3.57
CA PHE A 104 -4.45 2.62 -4.34
C PHE A 104 -4.72 1.31 -5.08
N LEU A 105 -5.30 0.31 -4.42
CA LEU A 105 -5.66 -0.96 -5.06
C LEU A 105 -6.66 -0.74 -6.20
N GLU A 106 -7.70 0.08 -5.99
CA GLU A 106 -8.73 0.32 -7.00
C GLU A 106 -8.20 1.08 -8.21
N GLU A 107 -7.47 2.17 -7.99
CA GLU A 107 -6.93 3.00 -9.08
C GLU A 107 -5.88 2.24 -9.90
N THR A 108 -5.16 1.30 -9.30
CA THR A 108 -4.13 0.51 -9.99
C THR A 108 -4.62 -0.84 -10.51
N ARG A 109 -5.89 -1.19 -10.28
CA ARG A 109 -6.50 -2.46 -10.71
C ARG A 109 -6.27 -2.74 -12.19
N HIS A 110 -6.54 -1.75 -13.05
CA HIS A 110 -6.48 -1.88 -14.50
C HIS A 110 -5.18 -1.36 -15.14
N GLN A 111 -4.28 -0.73 -14.37
CA GLN A 111 -3.15 0.01 -14.94
C GLN A 111 -2.07 -0.85 -15.61
N ALA A 112 -1.99 -2.17 -15.39
CA ALA A 112 -1.13 -3.05 -16.18
C ALA A 112 -1.83 -3.74 -17.36
N GLN A 113 -2.89 -3.13 -17.92
CA GLN A 113 -3.41 -3.45 -19.27
C GLN A 113 -3.49 -2.21 -20.18
N GLY A 114 -2.64 -1.20 -19.99
CA GLY A 114 -2.67 0.07 -20.73
C GLY A 114 -1.53 0.28 -21.74
N GLY A 115 -0.91 -0.78 -22.26
CA GLY A 115 0.15 -0.69 -23.27
C GLY A 115 -0.31 -0.56 -24.72
N GLU A 116 -1.55 -0.93 -25.04
CA GLU A 116 -2.05 -0.94 -26.43
C GLU A 116 -3.55 -0.62 -26.45
N GLU A 117 -3.93 0.64 -26.70
CA GLU A 117 -5.14 1.08 -27.43
C GLU A 117 -5.33 2.60 -27.31
N ALA A 118 -4.42 3.35 -27.93
CA ALA A 118 -4.69 4.72 -28.35
C ALA A 118 -3.84 5.06 -29.59
N ALA A 119 -3.91 4.19 -30.60
CA ALA A 119 -3.42 4.44 -31.95
C ALA A 119 -4.46 4.00 -32.98
N HIS A 120 -5.71 4.43 -32.81
CA HIS A 120 -6.64 4.50 -33.93
C HIS A 120 -7.75 5.54 -33.68
N ALA A 121 -7.48 6.79 -34.04
CA ALA A 121 -8.45 7.74 -34.59
C ALA A 121 -7.69 8.90 -35.25
#